data_AF-A0A411WNX0-F1
#
_entry.id   AF-A0A411WNX0-F1
#
_cell.length_a   1.000
_cell.length_b   1.000
_cell.length_c   1.000
_cell.angle_alpha   90.00
_cell.angle_beta   90.00
_cell.angle_gamma   90.00
#
_symmetry.space_group_name_H-M   'P 1'
#
loop_
_entity.id
_entity.type
_entity.pdbx_description
1 polymer ?
#
loop_
_entity_poly.entity_id
_entity_poly.type
_entity_poly.pdbx_seq_one_letter_code
_entity_poly.pdbx_strand_id
1 'polypeptide(L)'
;MNNEAVHNNSIKYRSDIDGLRAIAILAVVIYHAFPSRLPGGFVGVDIFFVISGYLITSIILKKLDMGNFSFIDFYIRRIKRIFPALLTVLTACYFFGWQALFVDEFKALGKHVLSGIAFVQNFVLYFEAGYFDSASELKPLMHL
;
A
#
# COMPACT_ATOMS: atom_id res chain seq x y z
N MET A 1 23.09 24.57 38.23
CA MET A 1 21.91 24.63 37.34
C MET A 1 22.39 24.53 35.91
N ASN A 2 22.61 23.32 35.40
CA ASN A 2 23.06 23.13 34.02
C ASN A 2 21.88 22.56 33.24
N ASN A 3 21.34 23.41 32.39
CA ASN A 3 20.19 23.19 31.55
C ASN A 3 20.61 22.20 30.44
N GLU A 4 20.37 20.91 30.64
CA GLU A 4 20.54 19.93 29.58
C GLU A 4 19.53 20.24 28.48
N ALA A 5 20.05 20.68 27.34
CA ALA A 5 19.28 20.96 26.15
C ALA A 5 18.53 19.69 25.75
N VAL A 6 17.22 19.69 25.98
CA VAL A 6 16.28 18.71 25.43
C VAL A 6 16.41 18.78 23.91
N HIS A 7 17.22 17.90 23.33
CA HIS A 7 17.45 17.85 21.89
C HIS A 7 16.16 17.30 21.25
N ASN A 8 15.21 18.20 21.00
CA ASN A 8 13.91 17.89 20.45
C ASN A 8 14.05 17.64 18.93
N ASN A 9 14.72 16.55 18.58
CA ASN A 9 15.08 16.20 17.21
C ASN A 9 13.97 15.39 16.54
N SER A 10 12.78 16.01 16.42
CA SER A 10 11.72 15.50 15.57
C SER A 10 12.26 15.29 14.14
N ILE A 11 11.81 14.22 13.46
CA ILE A 11 12.11 14.05 12.04
C ILE A 11 11.44 15.21 11.31
N LYS A 12 12.24 16.13 10.76
CA LYS A 12 11.71 17.28 10.03
C LYS A 12 10.80 16.76 8.92
N TYR A 13 9.52 17.05 9.04
CA TYR A 13 8.52 16.68 8.06
C TYR A 13 8.88 17.31 6.71
N ARG A 14 8.90 16.50 5.66
CA ARG A 14 9.30 16.88 4.30
C ARG A 14 8.10 16.82 3.37
N SER A 15 7.34 17.91 3.37
CA SER A 15 6.14 18.07 2.55
C SER A 15 6.43 18.00 1.05
N ASP A 16 7.64 18.38 0.63
CA ASP A 16 8.14 18.25 -0.74
C ASP A 16 8.18 16.79 -1.22
N ILE A 17 8.71 15.89 -0.38
CA ILE A 17 8.76 14.45 -0.70
C ILE A 17 7.36 13.85 -0.77
N ASP A 18 6.49 14.22 0.17
CA ASP A 18 5.12 13.73 0.17
C ASP A 18 4.33 14.25 -1.05
N GLY A 19 4.59 15.48 -1.50
CA GLY A 19 4.05 16.00 -2.75
C GLY A 19 4.49 15.20 -3.97
N LEU A 20 5.78 14.85 -4.08
CA LEU A 20 6.28 13.97 -5.14
C LEU A 20 5.62 12.59 -5.13
N ARG A 21 5.41 12.01 -3.95
CA ARG A 21 4.67 10.74 -3.80
C ARG A 21 3.21 10.88 -4.24
N ALA A 22 2.55 11.99 -3.92
CA ALA A 22 1.18 12.25 -4.34
C ALA A 22 1.07 12.38 -5.86
N ILE A 23 2.00 13.07 -6.51
CA ILE A 23 2.07 13.18 -7.98
C ILE A 23 2.26 11.78 -8.61
N ALA A 24 3.16 10.97 -8.05
CA ALA A 24 3.39 9.61 -8.52
C ALA A 24 2.13 8.74 -8.43
N ILE A 25 1.41 8.80 -7.30
CA ILE A 25 0.11 8.11 -7.13
C ILE A 25 -0.92 8.62 -8.15
N LEU A 26 -1.01 9.94 -8.33
CA LEU A 26 -1.98 10.53 -9.26
C LEU A 26 -1.75 10.06 -10.70
N ALA A 27 -0.49 9.97 -11.13
CA ALA A 27 -0.14 9.42 -12.44
C ALA A 27 -0.65 7.97 -12.62
N VAL A 28 -0.51 7.13 -11.58
CA VAL A 28 -0.99 5.74 -11.59
C VAL A 28 -2.52 5.68 -11.64
N VAL A 29 -3.21 6.52 -10.85
CA VAL A 29 -4.67 6.59 -10.84
C VAL A 29 -5.19 7.04 -12.21
N ILE A 30 -4.59 8.07 -12.82
CA ILE A 30 -4.98 8.54 -14.15
C ILE A 30 -4.74 7.45 -15.20
N TYR A 31 -3.62 6.73 -15.13
CA TYR A 31 -3.35 5.63 -16.05
C TYR A 31 -4.42 4.54 -15.99
N HIS A 32 -4.87 4.15 -14.79
CA HIS A 32 -5.93 3.14 -14.66
C HIS A 32 -7.32 3.66 -15.04
N ALA A 33 -7.64 4.93 -14.73
CA ALA A 33 -8.95 5.50 -15.03
C ALA A 33 -9.10 5.95 -16.50
N PHE A 34 -8.02 6.44 -17.11
CA PHE A 34 -7.98 7.01 -18.46
C PHE A 34 -6.66 6.66 -19.17
N PRO A 35 -6.45 5.39 -19.55
CA PRO A 35 -5.17 4.91 -20.05
C PRO A 35 -4.67 5.65 -21.31
N SER A 36 -5.59 6.12 -22.16
CA SER A 36 -5.25 6.91 -23.35
C SER A 36 -4.73 8.32 -23.05
N ARG A 37 -5.03 8.89 -21.87
CA ARG A 37 -4.60 10.25 -21.50
C ARG A 37 -3.19 10.32 -20.93
N LEU A 38 -2.75 9.25 -20.27
CA LEU A 38 -1.42 9.19 -19.67
C LEU A 38 -0.83 7.77 -19.77
N PRO A 39 -0.47 7.31 -20.99
CA PRO A 39 -0.02 5.93 -21.22
C PRO A 39 1.26 5.56 -20.45
N GLY A 40 2.07 6.54 -20.03
CA GLY A 40 3.26 6.33 -19.19
C GLY A 40 3.01 6.43 -17.68
N GLY A 41 1.76 6.59 -17.23
CA GLY A 41 1.46 6.84 -15.81
C GLY A 41 1.80 5.67 -14.87
N PHE A 42 1.97 4.45 -15.40
CA PHE A 42 2.43 3.28 -14.64
C PHE A 42 3.83 3.47 -14.03
N VAL A 43 4.70 4.29 -14.62
CA VAL A 43 6.03 4.65 -14.09
C VAL A 43 5.92 5.31 -12.70
N GLY A 44 4.76 5.90 -12.38
CA GLY A 44 4.47 6.44 -11.05
C GLY A 44 4.61 5.39 -9.94
N VAL A 45 4.38 4.09 -10.22
CA VAL A 45 4.59 3.02 -9.24
C VAL A 45 6.05 2.94 -8.81
N ASP A 46 6.97 2.90 -9.78
CA ASP A 46 8.42 2.82 -9.53
C ASP A 46 8.92 4.05 -8.77
N ILE A 47 8.50 5.24 -9.20
CA ILE A 47 8.85 6.51 -8.54
C ILE A 47 8.37 6.51 -7.09
N PHE A 48 7.12 6.10 -6.85
CA PHE A 48 6.56 6.05 -5.50
C PHE A 48 7.34 5.09 -4.59
N PHE A 49 7.72 3.91 -5.09
CA PHE A 49 8.47 2.93 -4.31
C PHE A 49 9.90 3.37 -4.03
N VAL A 50 10.61 3.95 -5.00
CA VAL A 50 11.97 4.49 -4.81
C VAL A 50 11.98 5.57 -3.74
N ILE A 51 11.05 6.54 -3.83
CA ILE A 51 10.96 7.63 -2.84
C ILE A 51 10.59 7.10 -1.46
N SER A 52 9.64 6.16 -1.40
CA SER A 52 9.23 5.54 -0.14
C SER A 52 10.37 4.74 0.50
N GLY A 53 11.16 4.01 -0.31
CA GLY A 53 12.35 3.28 0.14
C GLY A 53 13.41 4.21 0.73
N TYR A 54 13.75 5.29 0.02
CA TYR A 54 14.68 6.30 0.52
C TYR A 54 14.25 6.87 1.89
N LEU A 55 12.97 7.23 2.02
CA LEU A 55 12.43 7.81 3.25
C LEU A 55 12.44 6.79 4.40
N ILE A 56 12.00 5.56 4.14
CA ILE A 56 11.98 4.48 5.12
C ILE A 56 13.39 4.21 5.63
N THR A 57 14.36 4.03 4.73
CA THR A 57 15.76 3.75 5.09
C THR A 57 16.37 4.90 5.87
N SER A 58 16.13 6.15 5.46
CA SER A 58 16.61 7.34 6.18
C SER A 58 16.06 7.42 7.61
N ILE A 59 14.79 7.06 7.82
CA ILE A 59 14.17 6.99 9.16
C ILE A 59 14.79 5.86 10.00
N ILE A 60 15.08 4.70 9.40
CA ILE A 60 15.71 3.56 10.08
C ILE A 60 17.11 3.96 10.53
N LEU A 61 17.96 4.47 9.62
CA LEU A 61 19.34 4.86 9.89
C LEU A 61 19.39 5.90 11.01
N LYS A 62 18.59 6.97 10.92
CA LYS A 62 18.53 7.99 11.97
C LYS A 62 18.16 7.41 13.35
N LYS A 63 17.24 6.44 13.40
CA LYS A 63 16.85 5.80 14.67
C LYS A 63 17.92 4.84 15.20
N LEU A 64 18.66 4.18 14.31
CA LEU A 64 19.79 3.33 14.67
C LEU A 64 20.93 4.17 15.25
N ASP A 65 21.27 5.29 14.61
CA ASP A 65 22.30 6.22 15.10
C ASP A 65 21.97 6.76 16.51
N MET A 66 20.67 6.90 16.80
CA MET A 66 20.16 7.32 18.12
C MET A 66 20.03 6.17 19.13
N GLY A 67 20.33 4.92 18.75
CA GLY A 67 20.16 3.73 19.59
C GLY A 67 18.71 3.42 19.97
N ASN A 68 17.72 4.00 19.27
CA ASN A 68 16.30 3.93 19.60
C ASN A 68 15.48 3.31 18.45
N PHE A 69 16.06 2.33 17.78
CA PHE A 69 15.38 1.56 16.74
C PHE A 69 14.72 0.31 17.34
N SER A 70 13.44 0.16 17.06
CA SER A 70 12.65 -1.02 17.40
C SER A 70 11.90 -1.50 16.17
N PHE A 71 12.12 -2.76 15.80
CA PHE A 71 11.41 -3.43 14.70
C PHE A 71 9.90 -3.49 14.99
N ILE A 72 9.52 -3.78 16.24
CA ILE A 72 8.12 -3.86 16.66
C ILE A 72 7.44 -2.51 16.43
N ASP A 73 8.02 -1.41 16.92
CA ASP A 73 7.44 -0.08 16.76
C ASP A 73 7.40 0.37 15.29
N PHE A 74 8.39 -0.06 14.51
CA PHE A 74 8.46 0.20 13.08
C PHE A 74 7.31 -0.46 12.32
N TYR A 75 6.96 -1.70 12.64
CA TYR A 75 5.80 -2.38 12.03
C TYR A 75 4.47 -1.89 12.61
N ILE A 76 4.36 -1.64 13.90
CA ILE A 76 3.11 -1.09 14.51
C ILE A 76 2.72 0.23 13.86
N ARG A 77 3.67 1.15 13.63
CA ARG A 77 3.40 2.43 12.94
C ARG A 77 2.91 2.22 11.50
N ARG A 78 3.40 1.18 10.81
CA ARG A 78 2.94 0.84 9.45
C ARG A 78 1.54 0.27 9.48
N ILE A 79 1.27 -0.65 10.38
CA ILE A 79 -0.05 -1.27 10.54
C ILE A 79 -1.09 -0.18 10.82
N LYS A 80 -0.85 0.69 11.82
CA LYS A 80 -1.76 1.80 12.15
C LYS A 80 -2.00 2.79 11.00
N ARG A 81 -1.10 2.85 10.01
CA ARG A 81 -1.23 3.73 8.84
C ARG A 81 -1.90 3.04 7.65
N ILE A 82 -1.61 1.76 7.39
CA ILE A 82 -2.05 1.04 6.19
C ILE A 82 -3.39 0.34 6.42
N PHE A 83 -3.58 -0.30 7.57
CA PHE A 83 -4.77 -1.11 7.86
C PHE A 83 -6.10 -0.33 7.82
N PRO A 84 -6.19 0.94 8.28
CA PRO A 84 -7.46 1.65 8.23
C PRO A 84 -8.02 1.75 6.81
N ALA A 85 -7.20 2.22 5.86
CA ALA A 85 -7.60 2.32 4.46
C ALA A 85 -7.88 0.94 3.84
N LEU A 86 -7.03 -0.06 4.14
CA LEU A 86 -7.20 -1.43 3.67
C LEU A 86 -8.56 -2.01 4.11
N LEU A 87 -8.87 -1.94 5.40
CA LEU A 87 -10.12 -2.47 5.95
C LEU A 87 -11.33 -1.74 5.39
N THR A 88 -11.25 -0.42 5.21
CA THR A 88 -12.34 0.35 4.56
C THR A 88 -12.61 -0.17 3.16
N VAL A 89 -11.59 -0.33 2.33
CA VAL A 89 -11.75 -0.82 0.94
C VAL A 89 -12.25 -2.26 0.93
N LEU A 90 -11.65 -3.16 1.70
CA LEU A 90 -12.06 -4.57 1.72
C LEU A 90 -13.48 -4.75 2.25
N THR A 91 -13.87 -4.00 3.28
CA THR A 91 -15.25 -4.04 3.80
C THR A 91 -16.23 -3.50 2.78
N ALA A 92 -15.90 -2.40 2.10
CA ALA A 92 -16.73 -1.87 1.03
C ALA A 92 -16.89 -2.89 -0.12
N CYS A 93 -15.78 -3.46 -0.61
CA CYS A 93 -15.80 -4.50 -1.64
C CYS A 93 -16.63 -5.72 -1.22
N TYR A 94 -16.48 -6.19 0.03
CA TYR A 94 -17.26 -7.31 0.54
C TYR A 94 -18.75 -6.99 0.64
N PHE A 95 -19.11 -5.81 1.13
CA PHE A 95 -20.49 -5.36 1.25
C PHE A 95 -21.17 -5.20 -0.12
N PHE A 96 -20.51 -4.53 -1.07
CA PHE A 96 -21.06 -4.40 -2.43
C PHE A 96 -21.06 -5.73 -3.17
N GLY A 97 -20.03 -6.56 -2.96
CA GLY A 97 -19.94 -7.90 -3.54
C GLY A 97 -21.09 -8.81 -3.10
N TRP A 98 -21.52 -8.74 -1.84
CA TRP A 98 -22.69 -9.48 -1.36
C TRP A 98 -23.94 -9.15 -2.18
N GLN A 99 -24.12 -7.87 -2.53
CA GLN A 99 -25.32 -7.39 -3.21
C GLN A 99 -25.29 -7.65 -4.73
N ALA A 100 -24.09 -7.70 -5.33
CA ALA A 100 -23.91 -7.66 -6.78
C ALA A 100 -23.40 -8.97 -7.40
N LEU A 101 -22.78 -9.88 -6.63
CA LEU A 101 -22.13 -11.08 -7.14
C LEU A 101 -22.98 -12.34 -6.96
N PHE A 102 -22.77 -13.33 -7.84
CA PHE A 102 -23.32 -14.67 -7.65
C PHE A 102 -22.60 -15.41 -6.51
N VAL A 103 -23.22 -16.48 -6.00
CA VAL A 103 -22.73 -17.22 -4.82
C VAL A 103 -21.28 -17.68 -4.95
N ASP A 104 -20.87 -18.16 -6.14
CA ASP A 104 -19.51 -18.66 -6.34
C ASP A 104 -18.49 -17.53 -6.48
N GLU A 105 -18.86 -16.42 -7.12
CA GLU A 105 -18.03 -15.21 -7.21
C GLU A 105 -17.84 -14.56 -5.82
N PHE A 106 -18.89 -14.56 -4.99
CA PHE A 106 -18.82 -14.05 -3.63
C PHE A 106 -17.90 -14.90 -2.73
N LYS A 107 -17.92 -16.23 -2.87
CA LYS A 107 -16.96 -17.12 -2.19
C LYS A 107 -15.52 -16.81 -2.61
N ALA A 108 -15.28 -16.60 -3.90
CA ALA A 108 -13.97 -16.20 -4.41
C ALA A 108 -13.53 -14.85 -3.84
N LEU A 109 -14.43 -13.86 -3.81
CA LEU A 109 -14.19 -12.57 -3.18
C LEU A 109 -13.79 -12.72 -1.70
N GLY A 110 -14.48 -13.58 -0.94
CA GLY A 110 -14.14 -13.86 0.46
C GLY A 110 -12.71 -14.39 0.62
N LYS A 111 -12.27 -15.29 -0.27
CA LYS A 111 -10.88 -15.80 -0.28
C LYS A 111 -9.87 -14.68 -0.55
N HIS A 112 -10.16 -13.78 -1.48
CA HIS A 112 -9.30 -12.63 -1.78
C HIS A 112 -9.28 -11.56 -0.67
N VAL A 113 -10.41 -11.33 0.00
CA VAL A 113 -10.48 -10.45 1.17
C VAL A 113 -9.60 -10.99 2.30
N LEU A 114 -9.72 -12.29 2.62
CA LEU A 114 -8.92 -12.92 3.68
C LEU A 114 -7.43 -12.90 3.37
N SER A 115 -7.05 -13.24 2.15
CA SER A 115 -5.64 -13.23 1.72
C SER A 115 -5.07 -11.81 1.58
N GLY A 116 -5.90 -10.83 1.23
CA GLY A 116 -5.56 -9.40 1.29
C GLY A 116 -5.29 -8.91 2.71
N ILE A 117 -6.15 -9.26 3.68
CA ILE A 117 -5.94 -8.93 5.11
C ILE A 117 -4.63 -9.55 5.62
N ALA A 118 -4.36 -10.79 5.22
CA ALA A 118 -3.14 -11.51 5.60
C ALA A 118 -1.88 -11.07 4.81
N PHE A 119 -2.00 -10.15 3.86
CA PHE A 119 -0.90 -9.72 2.97
C PHE A 119 -0.23 -10.89 2.20
N VAL A 120 -0.99 -11.94 1.90
CA VAL A 120 -0.54 -13.12 1.13
C VAL A 120 -1.26 -13.28 -0.21
N GLN A 121 -2.01 -12.25 -0.63
CA GLN A 121 -2.76 -12.22 -1.87
C GLN A 121 -1.92 -12.60 -3.10
N ASN A 122 -0.66 -12.14 -3.17
CA ASN A 122 0.25 -12.48 -4.25
C ASN A 122 0.49 -13.99 -4.39
N PHE A 123 0.58 -14.74 -3.29
CA PHE A 123 0.71 -16.20 -3.34
C PHE A 123 -0.58 -16.86 -3.83
N VAL A 124 -1.74 -16.38 -3.33
CA VAL A 124 -3.04 -16.90 -3.77
C VAL A 124 -3.25 -16.68 -5.26
N LEU A 125 -2.94 -15.48 -5.76
CA LEU A 125 -3.03 -15.15 -7.17
C LEU A 125 -2.06 -15.99 -8.03
N TYR A 126 -0.85 -16.26 -7.52
CA TYR A 126 0.11 -17.12 -8.21
C TYR A 126 -0.44 -18.53 -8.43
N PHE A 127 -1.14 -19.10 -7.43
CA PHE A 127 -1.77 -20.42 -7.56
C PHE A 127 -3.06 -20.42 -8.39
N GLU A 128 -3.60 -19.24 -8.72
CA GLU A 128 -4.79 -19.04 -9.58
C GLU A 128 -4.44 -18.49 -10.97
N ALA A 129 -3.16 -18.51 -11.34
CA ALA A 129 -2.69 -18.10 -12.66
C ALA A 129 -2.62 -19.33 -13.58
N GLY A 130 -3.74 -19.72 -14.19
CA GLY A 130 -3.84 -20.81 -15.17
C GLY A 130 -4.07 -20.33 -16.61
N TYR A 131 -3.64 -21.12 -17.60
CA TYR A 131 -3.76 -20.84 -19.04
C TYR A 131 -5.20 -20.68 -19.55
N PHE A 132 -6.20 -21.18 -18.81
CA PHE A 132 -7.64 -21.07 -19.12
C PHE A 132 -8.44 -20.29 -18.07
N ASP A 133 -7.78 -19.54 -17.20
CA ASP A 133 -8.44 -18.84 -16.11
C ASP A 133 -8.96 -17.46 -16.54
N SER A 134 -9.96 -16.95 -15.82
CA SER A 134 -10.61 -15.64 -16.07
C SER A 134 -9.56 -14.56 -16.34
N ALA A 135 -9.71 -13.83 -17.46
CA ALA A 135 -8.79 -12.76 -17.86
C ALA A 135 -8.40 -11.90 -16.65
N SER A 136 -7.11 -11.64 -16.49
CA SER A 136 -6.50 -10.88 -15.38
C SER A 136 -7.23 -9.57 -15.05
N GLU A 137 -7.88 -8.98 -16.05
CA GLU A 137 -8.68 -7.77 -15.97
C GLU A 137 -9.94 -7.88 -15.09
N LEU A 138 -10.42 -9.09 -14.79
CA LEU A 138 -11.65 -9.32 -13.99
C LEU A 138 -11.37 -9.54 -12.50
N LYS A 139 -10.11 -9.55 -12.04
CA LYS A 139 -9.75 -9.77 -10.64
C LYS A 139 -9.60 -8.43 -9.91
N PRO A 140 -10.59 -7.96 -9.12
CA PRO A 140 -10.61 -6.61 -8.55
C PRO A 140 -9.46 -6.33 -7.57
N LEU A 141 -8.83 -7.38 -7.04
CA LEU A 141 -7.77 -7.34 -6.04
C LEU A 141 -6.41 -7.77 -6.58
N MET A 142 -6.20 -7.72 -7.91
CA MET A 142 -4.91 -8.08 -8.54
C MET A 142 -3.76 -7.16 -8.12
N HIS A 143 -4.04 -5.90 -7.81
CA HIS A 143 -3.01 -4.90 -7.48
C HIS A 143 -2.77 -4.74 -5.97
N LEU A 144 -3.23 -5.68 -5.15
CA LEU A 144 -3.20 -5.59 -3.68
C LEU A 144 -2.03 -6.36 -3.05
#